data_AF-A0A926YHT8-F1
#
_entry.id   AF-A0A926YHT8-F1
#
_cell.length_a   1.000
_cell.length_b   1.000
_cell.length_c   1.000
_cell.angle_alpha   90.00
_cell.angle_beta   90.00
_cell.angle_gamma   90.00
#
_symmetry.space_group_name_H-M   'P 1'
#
loop_
_entity.id
_entity.type
_entity.pdbx_description
1 polymer ?
#
loop_
_entity_poly.entity_id
_entity_poly.type
_entity_poly.pdbx_seq_one_letter_code
_entity_poly.pdbx_strand_id
1 'polypeptide(L)'
;MHSLEITKDTFFKLSTLQSRDLNDNEKFAVKAGRSFPIGSWADDQNGHYRFALGRDASGKQISLTTANGTERNTWVVFKEHCKILKDGRPIRSTPLSLPAADTFSLRLTSAGKRDEWGCLLFHLDWLKGKEVVDRVLCLSGAPGTNVIHPTNDYSGSCAPLPEGVYDIGPVERGYWEAIGSIYIAIDIQAKYKANNREAIGIHSDANRAYSPGSAGCICPLSDSDTERVAGWINAVCRPEYLVVDHGLGWLQARGFKA
;
A
#
# COMPACT_ATOMS: atom_id res chain seq x y z
N MET A 1 -12.33 -11.53 6.75
CA MET A 1 -12.84 -12.37 5.63
C MET A 1 -12.37 -11.77 4.32
N HIS A 2 -11.89 -12.58 3.38
CA HIS A 2 -11.44 -12.10 2.07
C HIS A 2 -12.50 -12.34 0.99
N SER A 3 -12.61 -11.40 0.06
CA SER A 3 -13.42 -11.56 -1.15
C SER A 3 -12.73 -10.99 -2.39
N LEU A 4 -13.15 -11.44 -3.56
CA LEU A 4 -12.74 -10.96 -4.87
C LEU A 4 -13.96 -10.30 -5.54
N GLU A 5 -13.91 -8.99 -5.70
CA GLU A 5 -14.92 -8.20 -6.41
C GLU A 5 -14.51 -7.99 -7.86
N ILE A 6 -15.43 -8.20 -8.80
CA ILE A 6 -15.19 -8.06 -10.24
C ILE A 6 -15.71 -6.70 -10.70
N THR A 7 -14.80 -5.85 -11.17
CA THR A 7 -15.10 -4.46 -11.57
C THR A 7 -15.33 -4.32 -13.06
N LYS A 8 -14.90 -5.30 -13.86
CA LYS A 8 -15.07 -5.34 -15.31
C LYS A 8 -15.30 -6.79 -15.77
N ASP A 9 -16.12 -6.97 -16.81
CA ASP A 9 -16.32 -8.27 -17.45
C ASP A 9 -14.96 -8.92 -17.78
N THR A 10 -14.79 -10.16 -17.34
CA THR A 10 -13.48 -10.83 -17.37
C THR A 10 -13.62 -12.34 -17.44
N PHE A 11 -12.48 -13.04 -17.48
CA PHE A 11 -12.40 -14.48 -17.37
C PHE A 11 -11.59 -14.87 -16.14
N PHE A 12 -12.08 -15.86 -15.40
CA PHE A 12 -11.24 -16.68 -14.54
C PHE A 12 -10.59 -17.76 -15.39
N LYS A 13 -9.28 -17.91 -15.27
CA LYS A 13 -8.45 -18.74 -16.16
C LYS A 13 -7.65 -19.77 -15.36
N LEU A 14 -7.24 -20.87 -15.99
CA LEU A 14 -6.32 -21.83 -15.39
C LEU A 14 -4.85 -21.41 -15.48
N SER A 15 -4.52 -20.47 -16.38
CA SER A 15 -3.18 -19.93 -16.58
C SER A 15 -3.20 -18.42 -16.85
N THR A 16 -2.02 -17.82 -16.97
CA THR A 16 -1.83 -16.39 -17.24
C THR A 16 -1.88 -16.03 -18.73
N LEU A 17 -2.02 -17.02 -19.62
CA LEU A 17 -2.15 -16.80 -21.07
C LEU A 17 -3.35 -15.88 -21.39
N GLN A 18 -3.33 -15.24 -22.57
CA GLN A 18 -4.45 -14.41 -22.98
C GLN A 18 -5.70 -15.27 -23.19
N SER A 19 -6.89 -14.75 -22.86
CA SER A 19 -8.14 -15.51 -22.92
C SER A 19 -8.50 -16.02 -24.32
N ARG A 20 -7.93 -15.42 -25.38
CA ARG A 20 -8.08 -15.87 -26.77
C ARG A 20 -7.26 -17.11 -27.10
N ASP A 21 -6.19 -17.35 -26.33
CA ASP A 21 -5.28 -18.50 -26.50
C ASP A 21 -5.69 -19.68 -25.62
N LEU A 22 -6.77 -19.50 -24.82
CA LEU A 22 -7.34 -20.53 -23.95
C LEU A 22 -8.63 -21.06 -24.51
N ASN A 23 -8.81 -22.39 -24.43
CA ASN A 23 -10.08 -23.02 -24.78
C ASN A 23 -11.13 -22.83 -23.67
N ASP A 24 -12.39 -23.15 -23.96
CA ASP A 24 -13.52 -22.95 -23.04
C ASP A 24 -13.48 -23.85 -21.78
N ASN A 25 -12.62 -24.87 -21.76
CA ASN A 25 -12.38 -25.68 -20.57
C ASN A 25 -11.32 -25.09 -19.64
N GLU A 26 -10.61 -24.06 -20.09
CA GLU A 26 -9.54 -23.39 -19.34
C GLU A 26 -9.93 -22.02 -18.82
N LYS A 27 -11.16 -21.58 -19.12
CA LYS A 27 -11.69 -20.29 -18.72
C LYS A 27 -13.15 -20.36 -18.30
N PHE A 28 -13.52 -19.43 -17.43
CA PHE A 28 -14.88 -19.25 -16.95
C PHE A 28 -15.23 -17.76 -17.03
N ALA A 29 -16.30 -17.43 -17.77
CA ALA A 29 -16.71 -16.05 -17.98
C ALA A 29 -17.37 -15.47 -16.72
N VAL A 30 -16.99 -14.25 -16.34
CA VAL A 30 -17.48 -13.58 -15.15
C VAL A 30 -17.87 -12.15 -15.48
N LYS A 31 -19.09 -11.76 -15.10
CA LYS A 31 -19.61 -10.40 -15.29
C LYS A 31 -19.16 -9.46 -14.17
N ALA A 32 -19.01 -8.19 -14.51
CA ALA A 32 -18.81 -7.11 -13.56
C ALA A 32 -19.94 -7.07 -12.50
N GLY A 33 -19.61 -6.58 -11.30
CA GLY A 33 -20.53 -6.49 -10.16
C GLY A 33 -20.63 -7.77 -9.32
N ARG A 34 -20.00 -8.87 -9.72
CA ARG A 34 -19.96 -10.10 -8.93
C ARG A 34 -18.90 -10.03 -7.83
N SER A 35 -19.20 -10.62 -6.68
CA SER A 35 -18.23 -10.80 -5.58
C SER A 35 -18.18 -12.27 -5.17
N PHE A 36 -16.97 -12.78 -4.93
CA PHE A 36 -16.71 -14.17 -4.55
C PHE A 36 -15.95 -14.22 -3.24
N PRO A 37 -16.38 -15.00 -2.24
CA PRO A 37 -15.54 -15.25 -1.08
C PRO A 37 -14.31 -16.05 -1.53
N ILE A 38 -13.13 -15.70 -1.00
CA ILE A 38 -11.88 -16.39 -1.33
C ILE A 38 -11.23 -16.91 -0.04
N GLY A 39 -10.71 -18.14 -0.10
CA GLY A 39 -10.00 -18.78 1.00
C GLY A 39 -8.53 -18.40 1.05
N SER A 40 -7.91 -18.22 -0.12
CA SER A 40 -6.53 -17.78 -0.27
C SER A 40 -6.31 -17.08 -1.61
N TRP A 41 -5.27 -16.27 -1.69
CA TRP A 41 -4.86 -15.60 -2.92
C TRP A 41 -3.36 -15.28 -2.89
N ALA A 42 -2.79 -15.07 -4.07
CA ALA A 42 -1.42 -14.63 -4.27
C ALA A 42 -1.34 -13.73 -5.50
N ASP A 43 -0.47 -12.72 -5.41
CA ASP A 43 -0.05 -11.91 -6.54
C ASP A 43 1.01 -12.70 -7.34
N ASP A 44 0.76 -12.94 -8.63
CA ASP A 44 1.68 -13.73 -9.47
C ASP A 44 2.82 -12.91 -10.10
N GLN A 45 2.89 -11.61 -9.78
CA GLN A 45 3.83 -10.62 -10.33
C GLN A 45 3.75 -10.39 -11.85
N ASN A 46 2.82 -11.03 -12.56
CA ASN A 46 2.62 -10.91 -14.01
C ASN A 46 1.27 -10.27 -14.34
N GLY A 47 0.78 -9.38 -13.47
CA GLY A 47 -0.48 -8.67 -13.66
C GLY A 47 -1.74 -9.49 -13.39
N HIS A 48 -1.62 -10.67 -12.76
CA HIS A 48 -2.78 -11.47 -12.37
C HIS A 48 -2.79 -11.77 -10.87
N TYR A 49 -3.97 -12.06 -10.33
CA TYR A 49 -4.10 -12.77 -9.06
C TYR A 49 -4.36 -14.23 -9.33
N ARG A 50 -3.68 -15.09 -8.58
CA ARG A 50 -4.09 -16.48 -8.39
C ARG A 50 -4.88 -16.57 -7.09
N PHE A 51 -6.03 -17.22 -7.10
CA PHE A 51 -6.89 -17.31 -5.92
C PHE A 51 -7.61 -18.65 -5.85
N ALA A 52 -7.92 -19.08 -4.62
CA ALA A 52 -8.81 -20.20 -4.34
C ALA A 52 -10.11 -19.65 -3.77
N LEU A 53 -11.23 -20.10 -4.33
CA LEU A 53 -12.57 -19.80 -3.83
C LEU A 53 -12.73 -20.30 -2.39
N GLY A 54 -13.49 -19.55 -1.61
CA GLY A 54 -13.78 -19.86 -0.22
C GLY A 54 -14.97 -20.80 -0.06
N ARG A 55 -15.62 -20.70 1.11
CA ARG A 55 -16.86 -21.39 1.41
C ARG A 55 -18.06 -20.44 1.29
N ASP A 56 -19.23 -20.98 0.98
CA ASP A 56 -20.49 -20.24 1.01
C ASP A 56 -21.02 -20.03 2.43
N ALA A 57 -22.18 -19.39 2.56
CA ALA A 57 -22.82 -19.11 3.85
C ALA A 57 -23.18 -20.38 4.65
N SER A 58 -23.33 -21.54 3.99
CA SER A 58 -23.56 -22.83 4.64
C SER A 58 -22.26 -23.56 5.02
N GLY A 59 -21.10 -22.97 4.72
CA GLY A 59 -19.80 -23.58 4.94
C GLY A 59 -19.37 -24.56 3.85
N LYS A 60 -20.12 -24.70 2.75
CA LYS A 60 -19.77 -25.58 1.63
C LYS A 60 -18.70 -24.91 0.76
N GLN A 61 -17.68 -25.69 0.36
CA GLN A 61 -16.63 -25.21 -0.55
C GLN A 61 -17.23 -24.79 -1.90
N ILE A 62 -16.87 -23.60 -2.37
CA ILE A 62 -17.32 -23.11 -3.68
C ILE A 62 -16.35 -23.61 -4.75
N SER A 63 -16.92 -24.11 -5.84
CA SER A 63 -16.27 -24.47 -7.09
C SER A 63 -17.02 -23.82 -8.25
N LEU A 64 -16.33 -23.59 -9.37
CA LEU A 64 -16.94 -23.18 -10.63
C LEU A 64 -16.72 -24.27 -11.66
N THR A 65 -17.74 -24.53 -12.47
CA THR A 65 -17.77 -25.61 -13.46
C THR A 65 -17.37 -25.06 -14.82
N THR A 66 -16.34 -25.65 -15.45
CA THR A 66 -15.93 -25.34 -16.83
C THR A 66 -16.90 -25.93 -17.85
N ALA A 67 -16.75 -25.59 -19.13
CA ALA A 67 -17.67 -26.03 -20.20
C ALA A 67 -17.80 -27.57 -20.30
N ASN A 68 -16.75 -28.33 -19.99
CA ASN A 68 -16.77 -29.80 -19.95
C ASN A 68 -17.29 -30.42 -18.64
N GLY A 69 -17.87 -29.64 -17.72
CA GLY A 69 -18.39 -30.15 -16.46
C GLY A 69 -17.34 -30.33 -15.34
N THR A 70 -16.08 -29.91 -15.55
CA THR A 70 -15.06 -30.03 -14.50
C THR A 70 -15.22 -28.93 -13.45
N GLU A 71 -15.36 -29.31 -12.19
CA GLU A 71 -15.36 -28.38 -11.07
C GLU A 71 -13.93 -27.96 -10.69
N ARG A 72 -13.73 -26.65 -10.48
CA ARG A 72 -12.45 -26.07 -10.06
C ARG A 72 -12.65 -25.04 -8.96
N ASN A 73 -11.77 -25.06 -7.96
CA ASN A 73 -11.78 -24.05 -6.89
C ASN A 73 -10.70 -22.98 -7.06
N THR A 74 -9.67 -23.22 -7.86
CA THR A 74 -8.49 -22.35 -8.00
C THR A 74 -8.41 -21.77 -9.39
N TRP A 75 -8.18 -20.46 -9.47
CA TRP A 75 -8.29 -19.68 -10.69
C TRP A 75 -7.25 -18.55 -10.74
N VAL A 76 -7.08 -17.98 -11.92
CA VAL A 76 -6.27 -16.80 -12.22
C VAL A 76 -7.17 -15.72 -12.82
N VAL A 77 -7.05 -14.46 -12.39
CA VAL A 77 -7.81 -13.31 -12.92
C VAL A 77 -6.88 -12.13 -13.17
N PHE A 78 -7.16 -11.36 -14.22
CA PHE A 78 -6.40 -10.15 -14.53
C PHE A 78 -6.70 -9.04 -13.50
N LYS A 79 -5.66 -8.49 -12.88
CA LYS A 79 -5.80 -7.61 -11.70
C LYS A 79 -6.65 -6.38 -11.96
N GLU A 80 -6.48 -5.73 -13.12
CA GLU A 80 -7.22 -4.50 -13.45
C GLU A 80 -8.74 -4.70 -13.58
N HIS A 81 -9.22 -5.94 -13.65
CA HIS A 81 -10.63 -6.28 -13.75
C HIS A 81 -11.26 -6.66 -12.41
N CYS A 82 -10.52 -6.56 -11.30
CA CYS A 82 -10.99 -6.99 -9.99
C CYS A 82 -10.32 -6.24 -8.82
N LYS A 83 -10.86 -6.44 -7.62
CA LYS A 83 -10.29 -5.98 -6.35
C LYS A 83 -10.34 -7.13 -5.35
N ILE A 84 -9.25 -7.36 -4.65
CA ILE A 84 -9.28 -8.19 -3.44
C ILE A 84 -9.77 -7.31 -2.30
N LEU A 85 -10.73 -7.77 -1.50
CA LEU A 85 -11.21 -7.08 -0.31
C LEU A 85 -10.84 -7.90 0.94
N LYS A 86 -10.47 -7.22 2.02
CA LYS A 86 -10.42 -7.75 3.39
C LYS A 86 -11.45 -7.01 4.22
N ASP A 87 -12.42 -7.74 4.75
CA ASP A 87 -13.51 -7.20 5.56
C ASP A 87 -14.26 -6.05 4.86
N GLY A 88 -14.54 -6.25 3.56
CA GLY A 88 -15.23 -5.30 2.70
C GLY A 88 -14.36 -4.14 2.19
N ARG A 89 -13.09 -4.06 2.59
CA ARG A 89 -12.17 -2.98 2.19
C ARG A 89 -11.15 -3.48 1.18
N PRO A 90 -10.90 -2.78 0.05
CA PRO A 90 -9.90 -3.20 -0.92
C PRO A 90 -8.51 -3.33 -0.31
N ILE A 91 -7.87 -4.49 -0.51
CA ILE A 91 -6.43 -4.68 -0.33
C ILE A 91 -5.78 -4.14 -1.60
N ARG A 92 -4.94 -3.10 -1.47
CA ARG A 92 -4.20 -2.57 -2.62
C ARG A 92 -3.15 -3.61 -3.02
N SER A 93 -3.16 -4.08 -4.26
CA SER A 93 -1.97 -4.71 -4.84
C SER A 93 -1.16 -3.65 -5.57
N THR A 94 0.14 -3.66 -5.34
CA THR A 94 1.14 -2.87 -6.04
C THR A 94 0.91 -2.81 -7.56
N PRO A 95 0.94 -1.62 -8.19
CA PRO A 95 1.19 -1.51 -9.62
C PRO A 95 2.62 -1.96 -9.93
N LEU A 96 2.79 -2.89 -10.88
CA LEU A 96 4.09 -3.47 -11.26
C LEU A 96 4.90 -2.64 -12.27
N SER A 97 4.45 -1.42 -12.58
CA SER A 97 5.09 -0.54 -13.55
C SER A 97 5.16 0.89 -13.03
N LEU A 98 6.09 1.67 -13.59
CA LEU A 98 6.23 3.12 -13.42
C LEU A 98 4.85 3.80 -13.27
N PRO A 99 4.71 4.82 -12.41
CA PRO A 99 3.54 5.67 -12.47
C PRO A 99 3.33 6.13 -13.91
N ALA A 100 2.11 6.00 -14.42
CA ALA A 100 1.73 6.70 -15.64
C ALA A 100 1.99 8.21 -15.43
N ALA A 101 2.20 8.98 -16.50
CA ALA A 101 2.53 10.40 -16.39
C ALA A 101 1.49 11.23 -15.57
N ASP A 102 0.28 10.69 -15.36
CA ASP A 102 -0.79 11.28 -14.58
C ASP A 102 -1.03 10.63 -13.20
N THR A 103 -0.17 9.72 -12.75
CA THR A 103 -0.30 9.11 -11.42
C THR A 103 0.17 10.08 -10.34
N PHE A 104 -0.62 10.19 -9.28
CA PHE A 104 -0.26 10.95 -8.08
C PHE A 104 0.39 10.02 -7.05
N SER A 105 1.43 10.49 -6.38
CA SER A 105 2.13 9.72 -5.34
C SER A 105 2.64 10.63 -4.22
N LEU A 106 3.00 10.04 -3.08
CA LEU A 106 3.81 10.71 -2.07
C LEU A 106 5.27 10.30 -2.20
N ARG A 107 6.20 11.21 -1.89
CA ARG A 107 7.61 10.88 -1.76
C ARG A 107 8.19 11.46 -0.47
N LEU A 108 8.79 10.61 0.35
CA LEU A 108 9.56 11.00 1.51
C LEU A 108 11.05 10.99 1.16
N THR A 109 11.73 12.12 1.36
CA THR A 109 13.18 12.25 1.15
C THR A 109 13.81 13.02 2.32
N SER A 110 15.07 12.71 2.64
CA SER A 110 15.81 13.46 3.66
C SER A 110 15.94 14.95 3.25
N ALA A 111 15.65 15.86 4.19
CA ALA A 111 15.90 17.29 4.01
C ALA A 111 17.36 17.67 4.36
N GLY A 112 18.20 16.69 4.78
CA GLY A 112 19.60 16.91 5.13
C GLY A 112 19.81 17.77 6.37
N LYS A 113 18.79 17.93 7.20
CA LYS A 113 18.78 18.82 8.38
C LYS A 113 18.18 18.13 9.60
N ARG A 114 18.40 18.76 10.75
CA ARG A 114 17.78 18.40 12.02
C ARG A 114 17.01 19.58 12.57
N ASP A 115 16.00 19.30 13.38
CA ASP A 115 15.35 20.30 14.21
C ASP A 115 16.15 20.58 15.50
N GLU A 116 15.61 21.47 16.35
CA GLU A 116 16.19 21.86 17.63
C GLU A 116 16.27 20.70 18.66
N TRP A 117 15.50 19.63 18.48
CA TRP A 117 15.50 18.45 19.33
C TRP A 117 16.43 17.35 18.82
N GLY A 118 17.03 17.55 17.64
CA GLY A 118 17.93 16.59 17.00
C GLY A 118 17.23 15.53 16.14
N CYS A 119 15.92 15.64 15.92
CA CYS A 119 15.19 14.77 14.99
C CYS A 119 15.59 15.08 13.55
N LEU A 120 15.64 14.05 12.69
CA LEU A 120 15.86 14.25 11.26
C LEU A 120 14.63 14.84 10.58
N LEU A 121 14.86 15.83 9.73
CA LEU A 121 13.83 16.45 8.91
C LEU A 121 13.76 15.80 7.53
N PHE A 122 12.53 15.65 7.03
CA PHE A 122 12.21 15.07 5.74
C PHE A 122 11.24 15.97 4.98
N HIS A 123 11.38 15.98 3.65
CA HIS A 123 10.33 16.48 2.77
C HIS A 123 9.35 15.35 2.49
N LEU A 124 8.07 15.60 2.75
CA LEU A 124 6.97 14.79 2.23
C LEU A 124 6.33 15.55 1.07
N ASP A 125 6.59 15.07 -0.14
CA ASP A 125 6.14 15.67 -1.39
C ASP A 125 4.89 14.97 -1.89
N TRP A 126 3.90 15.75 -2.32
CA TRP A 126 2.82 15.26 -3.16
C TRP A 126 3.20 15.48 -4.63
N LEU A 127 3.30 14.40 -5.38
CA LEU A 127 3.80 14.40 -6.75
C LEU A 127 2.69 14.13 -7.75
N LYS A 128 2.77 14.76 -8.93
CA LYS A 128 2.14 14.32 -10.18
C LYS A 128 3.24 13.87 -11.13
N GLY A 129 3.41 12.56 -11.31
CA GLY A 129 4.60 12.02 -11.98
C GLY A 129 5.88 12.44 -11.25
N LYS A 130 6.69 13.31 -11.86
CA LYS A 130 7.94 13.84 -11.28
C LYS A 130 7.83 15.27 -10.74
N GLU A 131 6.71 15.93 -10.97
CA GLU A 131 6.47 17.29 -10.54
C GLU A 131 5.99 17.32 -9.09
N VAL A 132 6.58 18.19 -8.26
CA VAL A 132 6.12 18.45 -6.90
C VAL A 132 4.93 19.41 -6.97
N VAL A 133 3.74 18.90 -6.63
CA VAL A 133 2.49 19.66 -6.55
C VAL A 133 2.44 20.44 -5.25
N ASP A 134 2.78 19.78 -4.14
CA ASP A 134 2.84 20.38 -2.81
C ASP A 134 3.88 19.68 -1.94
N ARG A 135 4.30 20.33 -0.85
CA ARG A 135 5.32 19.83 0.09
C ARG A 135 5.01 20.27 1.51
N VAL A 136 5.24 19.35 2.46
CA VAL A 136 5.35 19.66 3.88
C VAL A 136 6.67 19.15 4.44
N LEU A 137 7.16 19.80 5.50
CA LEU A 137 8.24 19.27 6.32
C LEU A 137 7.67 18.32 7.37
N CYS A 138 8.40 17.25 7.64
CA CYS A 138 8.03 16.25 8.61
C CYS A 138 9.25 15.61 9.27
N LEU A 139 8.99 14.84 10.32
CA LEU A 139 9.95 14.03 11.05
C LEU A 139 9.72 12.57 10.71
N SER A 140 10.75 11.74 10.91
CA SER A 140 10.57 10.31 11.02
C SER A 140 11.65 9.75 11.92
N GLY A 141 11.24 8.99 12.93
CA GLY A 141 12.15 8.53 13.99
C GLY A 141 12.28 9.56 15.13
N ALA A 142 13.05 9.18 16.15
CA ALA A 142 13.27 9.95 17.37
C ALA A 142 14.69 10.56 17.43
N PRO A 143 14.97 11.48 18.35
CA PRO A 143 16.33 11.94 18.62
C PRO A 143 17.26 10.77 18.95
N GLY A 144 18.47 10.80 18.43
CA GLY A 144 19.50 9.78 18.67
C GLY A 144 19.39 8.51 17.81
N THR A 145 18.25 8.20 17.21
CA THR A 145 18.03 6.99 16.37
C THR A 145 18.15 7.29 14.88
N ASN A 146 19.15 8.07 14.52
CA ASN A 146 19.24 8.74 13.22
C ASN A 146 19.81 7.92 12.06
N VAL A 147 20.02 6.62 12.28
CA VAL A 147 20.58 5.74 11.25
C VAL A 147 19.45 5.26 10.36
N ILE A 148 19.36 5.85 9.18
CA ILE A 148 18.48 5.39 8.11
C ILE A 148 19.12 4.14 7.51
N HIS A 149 18.51 2.98 7.74
CA HIS A 149 18.96 1.74 7.13
C HIS A 149 17.76 0.81 6.91
N PRO A 150 17.66 0.11 5.75
CA PRO A 150 16.53 -0.76 5.46
C PRO A 150 16.32 -1.88 6.49
N THR A 151 17.37 -2.35 7.16
CA THR A 151 17.24 -3.40 8.19
C THR A 151 16.70 -2.88 9.53
N ASN A 152 16.58 -1.57 9.74
CA ASN A 152 15.95 -0.99 10.94
C ASN A 152 14.42 -1.05 10.91
N ASP A 153 13.86 -1.82 9.96
CA ASP A 153 12.45 -2.14 9.76
C ASP A 153 11.89 -3.09 10.83
N TYR A 154 12.08 -2.79 12.11
CA TYR A 154 11.49 -3.56 13.22
C TYR A 154 10.87 -2.64 14.27
N SER A 155 9.84 -3.15 14.95
CA SER A 155 9.12 -2.41 16.00
C SER A 155 10.04 -2.01 17.15
N GLY A 156 9.96 -0.75 17.58
CA GLY A 156 10.79 -0.21 18.67
C GLY A 156 12.18 0.28 18.26
N SER A 157 12.56 0.20 16.98
CA SER A 157 13.85 0.77 16.52
C SER A 157 13.92 2.29 16.69
N CYS A 158 12.76 2.95 16.71
CA CYS A 158 12.59 4.40 16.66
C CYS A 158 13.39 5.09 15.54
N ALA A 159 13.89 4.33 14.57
CA ALA A 159 14.64 4.86 13.45
C ALA A 159 13.68 5.47 12.43
N PRO A 160 14.15 6.39 11.58
CA PRO A 160 13.38 6.84 10.43
C PRO A 160 12.82 5.69 9.61
N LEU A 161 11.75 5.98 8.88
CA LEU A 161 11.11 5.04 7.98
C LEU A 161 12.12 4.55 6.91
N PRO A 162 12.31 3.24 6.73
CA PRO A 162 13.29 2.71 5.77
C PRO A 162 12.84 2.97 4.33
N GLU A 163 13.78 2.80 3.39
CA GLU A 163 13.45 2.87 1.97
C GLU A 163 12.44 1.78 1.57
N GLY A 164 11.46 2.15 0.76
CA GLY A 164 10.44 1.23 0.31
C GLY A 164 9.28 1.92 -0.39
N VAL A 165 8.39 1.10 -0.94
CA VAL A 165 7.09 1.54 -1.44
C VAL A 165 6.03 1.10 -0.44
N TYR A 166 5.18 2.03 -0.05
CA TYR A 166 4.18 1.87 0.99
C TYR A 166 2.79 2.10 0.41
N ASP A 167 1.86 1.23 0.80
CA ASP A 167 0.45 1.44 0.58
C ASP A 167 -0.07 2.49 1.57
N ILE A 168 -1.00 3.32 1.12
CA ILE A 168 -1.58 4.40 1.94
C ILE A 168 -3.02 4.04 2.30
N GLY A 169 -3.29 4.00 3.61
CA GLY A 169 -4.61 3.79 4.20
C GLY A 169 -5.52 5.02 4.09
N PRO A 170 -6.77 4.91 4.56
CA PRO A 170 -7.67 6.06 4.65
C PRO A 170 -7.23 7.06 5.72
N VAL A 171 -7.78 8.27 5.66
CA VAL A 171 -7.68 9.22 6.78
C VAL A 171 -8.62 8.77 7.88
N GLU A 172 -8.06 8.43 9.04
CA GLU A 172 -8.79 8.15 10.26
C GLU A 172 -8.76 9.39 11.18
N ARG A 173 -9.91 9.70 11.78
CA ARG A 173 -10.05 10.84 12.70
C ARG A 173 -10.44 10.34 14.08
N GLY A 174 -9.74 10.82 15.09
CA GLY A 174 -9.86 10.41 16.49
C GLY A 174 -8.74 11.05 17.30
N TYR A 175 -8.85 11.11 18.63
CA TYR A 175 -7.78 11.68 19.46
C TYR A 175 -6.96 10.58 20.13
N TRP A 176 -5.64 10.68 19.98
CA TRP A 176 -4.66 9.78 20.57
C TRP A 176 -3.47 10.61 21.08
N GLU A 177 -3.05 10.39 22.32
CA GLU A 177 -2.12 11.28 23.06
C GLU A 177 -0.83 11.66 22.29
N ALA A 178 -0.15 10.70 21.66
CA ALA A 178 1.09 10.93 20.92
C ALA A 178 0.91 11.11 19.39
N ILE A 179 -0.29 10.84 18.88
CA ILE A 179 -0.58 10.80 17.44
C ILE A 179 -1.36 12.05 17.00
N GLY A 180 -2.18 12.60 17.89
CA GLY A 180 -3.06 13.74 17.63
C GLY A 180 -4.41 13.31 17.07
N SER A 181 -4.99 14.15 16.21
CA SER A 181 -6.40 14.03 15.74
C SER A 181 -6.59 13.23 14.45
N ILE A 182 -5.50 12.95 13.74
CA ILE A 182 -5.47 12.29 12.42
C ILE A 182 -4.47 11.15 12.46
N TYR A 183 -4.86 10.01 11.90
CA TYR A 183 -3.96 8.90 11.60
C TYR A 183 -4.21 8.39 10.19
N ILE A 184 -3.13 8.24 9.41
CA ILE A 184 -3.17 7.61 8.08
C ILE A 184 -2.21 6.44 8.12
N ALA A 185 -2.74 5.21 8.20
CA ALA A 185 -1.91 4.01 8.20
C ALA A 185 -1.10 3.91 6.90
N ILE A 186 0.15 3.47 7.01
CA ILE A 186 0.98 3.12 5.85
C ILE A 186 1.58 1.73 6.04
N ASP A 187 1.55 0.92 4.99
CA ASP A 187 2.03 -0.46 5.03
C ASP A 187 3.11 -0.68 3.98
N ILE A 188 4.30 -1.11 4.42
CA ILE A 188 5.38 -1.43 3.48
C ILE A 188 4.97 -2.63 2.62
N GLN A 189 5.10 -2.49 1.31
CA GLN A 189 4.82 -3.59 0.40
C GLN A 189 5.84 -4.72 0.59
N ALA A 190 5.36 -5.96 0.54
CA ALA A 190 6.13 -7.16 0.91
C ALA A 190 7.50 -7.27 0.22
N LYS A 191 7.62 -6.78 -1.03
CA LYS A 191 8.88 -6.78 -1.79
C LYS A 191 9.98 -5.92 -1.15
N TYR A 192 9.60 -4.84 -0.48
CA TYR A 192 10.53 -3.88 0.15
C TYR A 192 10.72 -4.12 1.64
N LYS A 193 9.84 -4.92 2.26
CA LYS A 193 9.89 -5.29 3.68
C LYS A 193 11.19 -6.04 3.99
N ALA A 194 11.93 -5.56 4.99
CA ALA A 194 13.16 -6.21 5.45
C ALA A 194 12.93 -7.01 6.73
N ASN A 195 12.11 -6.49 7.63
CA ASN A 195 11.83 -7.04 8.95
C ASN A 195 10.36 -6.75 9.33
N ASN A 196 9.95 -7.12 10.54
CA ASN A 196 8.55 -7.04 10.97
C ASN A 196 8.21 -5.73 11.69
N ARG A 197 8.37 -4.58 11.01
CA ARG A 197 7.77 -3.32 11.47
C ARG A 197 6.30 -3.27 11.10
N GLU A 198 5.49 -2.80 12.04
CA GLU A 198 4.05 -2.64 11.90
C GLU A 198 3.60 -1.37 12.63
N ALA A 199 2.31 -1.01 12.49
CA ALA A 199 1.68 0.15 13.14
C ALA A 199 2.33 1.50 12.81
N ILE A 200 2.77 1.67 11.56
CA ILE A 200 3.33 2.94 11.07
C ILE A 200 2.23 3.75 10.39
N GLY A 201 2.26 5.06 10.58
CA GLY A 201 1.36 5.98 9.92
C GLY A 201 1.95 7.35 9.65
N ILE A 202 1.11 8.21 9.07
CA ILE A 202 1.31 9.65 8.96
C ILE A 202 0.36 10.33 9.97
N HIS A 203 0.90 11.15 10.85
CA HIS A 203 0.13 11.83 11.92
C HIS A 203 0.94 12.97 12.55
N SER A 204 0.33 13.85 13.35
CA SER A 204 1.06 14.91 14.07
C SER A 204 2.01 14.36 15.15
N ASP A 205 3.11 15.06 15.43
CA ASP A 205 3.96 14.81 16.62
C ASP A 205 3.31 15.45 17.86
N ALA A 206 2.19 14.89 18.34
CA ALA A 206 1.33 15.57 19.32
C ALA A 206 1.95 15.67 20.72
N ASN A 207 2.88 14.77 21.04
CA ASN A 207 3.66 14.77 22.29
C ASN A 207 5.03 15.46 22.14
N ARG A 208 5.27 16.18 21.04
CA ARG A 208 6.57 16.79 20.72
C ARG A 208 7.20 17.60 21.85
N ALA A 209 6.38 18.30 22.62
CA ALA A 209 6.82 19.18 23.70
C ALA A 209 7.58 18.44 24.82
N TYR A 210 7.36 17.14 24.99
CA TYR A 210 8.01 16.33 26.03
C TYR A 210 8.66 15.03 25.53
N SER A 211 8.30 14.56 24.33
CA SER A 211 8.89 13.37 23.71
C SER A 211 8.93 13.55 22.18
N PRO A 212 9.83 14.40 21.65
CA PRO A 212 9.88 14.75 20.23
C PRO A 212 10.20 13.55 19.34
N GLY A 213 9.60 13.55 18.16
CA GLY A 213 9.80 12.53 17.13
C GLY A 213 8.85 11.34 17.25
N SER A 214 9.17 10.25 16.56
CA SER A 214 8.28 9.10 16.46
C SER A 214 9.01 7.77 16.52
N ALA A 215 8.25 6.69 16.67
CA ALA A 215 8.77 5.33 16.50
C ALA A 215 8.95 4.94 15.02
N GLY A 216 9.12 5.91 14.11
CA GLY A 216 9.28 5.75 12.65
C GLY A 216 8.12 6.22 11.78
N CYS A 217 7.03 6.66 12.39
CA CYS A 217 5.95 7.33 11.69
C CYS A 217 6.45 8.59 10.98
N ILE A 218 5.69 9.05 9.98
CA ILE A 218 5.94 10.34 9.34
C ILE A 218 5.14 11.39 10.08
N CYS A 219 5.81 12.37 10.66
CA CYS A 219 5.16 13.37 11.49
C CYS A 219 5.30 14.78 10.93
N PRO A 220 4.30 15.32 10.19
CA PRO A 220 4.30 16.71 9.78
C PRO A 220 4.50 17.65 10.98
N LEU A 221 5.23 18.74 10.78
CA LEU A 221 5.67 19.61 11.88
C LEU A 221 4.56 20.41 12.55
N SER A 222 3.35 20.40 11.99
CA SER A 222 2.19 21.10 12.53
C SER A 222 0.90 20.34 12.27
N ASP A 223 -0.13 20.61 13.08
CA ASP A 223 -1.48 20.10 12.85
C ASP A 223 -2.05 20.61 11.51
N SER A 224 -1.71 21.84 11.12
CA SER A 224 -2.07 22.40 9.82
C SER A 224 -1.47 21.60 8.67
N ASP A 225 -0.20 21.20 8.77
CA ASP A 225 0.44 20.36 7.75
C ASP A 225 -0.12 18.93 7.77
N THR A 226 -0.50 18.42 8.95
CA THR A 226 -1.18 17.12 9.06
C THR A 226 -2.54 17.14 8.36
N GLU A 227 -3.32 18.21 8.51
CA GLU A 227 -4.57 18.42 7.77
C GLU A 227 -4.33 18.61 6.27
N ARG A 228 -3.25 19.30 5.86
CA ARG A 228 -2.86 19.40 4.43
C ARG A 228 -2.61 18.03 3.83
N VAL A 229 -1.83 17.17 4.50
CA VAL A 229 -1.58 15.80 4.05
C VAL A 229 -2.88 14.99 3.98
N ALA A 230 -3.75 15.09 4.99
CA ALA A 230 -5.07 14.45 4.96
C ALA A 230 -5.92 14.95 3.77
N GLY A 231 -5.80 16.23 3.41
CA GLY A 231 -6.40 16.81 2.22
C GLY A 231 -5.88 16.14 0.93
N TRP A 232 -4.57 15.90 0.82
CA TRP A 232 -4.00 15.18 -0.33
C TRP A 232 -4.57 13.76 -0.46
N ILE A 233 -4.72 13.03 0.66
CA ILE A 233 -5.26 11.65 0.67
C ILE A 233 -6.74 11.60 0.28
N ASN A 234 -7.51 12.63 0.63
CA ASN A 234 -8.93 12.74 0.29
C ASN A 234 -9.20 13.41 -1.06
N ALA A 235 -8.19 13.91 -1.74
CA ALA A 235 -8.34 14.57 -3.04
C ALA A 235 -8.91 13.61 -4.10
N VAL A 236 -9.60 14.15 -5.10
CA VAL A 236 -10.01 13.39 -6.29
C VAL A 236 -8.79 12.76 -6.97
N CYS A 237 -7.68 13.51 -6.98
CA CYS A 237 -6.37 13.11 -7.47
C CYS A 237 -5.45 12.59 -6.35
N ARG A 238 -5.98 11.79 -5.42
CA ARG A 238 -5.21 11.31 -4.27
C ARG A 238 -3.97 10.49 -4.68
N PRO A 239 -2.91 10.49 -3.85
CA PRO A 239 -1.75 9.65 -4.09
C PRO A 239 -2.09 8.15 -3.98
N GLU A 240 -1.52 7.36 -4.89
CA GLU A 240 -1.75 5.92 -4.95
C GLU A 240 -0.85 5.13 -3.99
N TYR A 241 0.35 5.63 -3.75
CA TYR A 241 1.36 5.02 -2.89
C TYR A 241 2.33 6.09 -2.37
N LEU A 242 3.10 5.73 -1.36
CA LEU A 242 4.20 6.51 -0.82
C LEU A 242 5.53 5.83 -1.21
N VAL A 243 6.47 6.59 -1.73
CA VAL A 243 7.85 6.16 -1.95
C VAL A 243 8.75 6.80 -0.89
N VAL A 244 9.45 5.98 -0.14
CA VAL A 244 10.51 6.44 0.76
C VAL A 244 11.84 6.20 0.08
N ASP A 245 12.54 7.28 -0.26
CA ASP A 245 13.79 7.24 -1.01
C ASP A 245 14.83 8.12 -0.31
N HIS A 246 15.83 7.46 0.26
CA HIS A 246 16.93 8.08 0.98
C HIS A 246 18.25 8.00 0.18
N GLY A 247 18.22 7.50 -1.06
CA GLY A 247 19.39 7.30 -1.91
C GLY A 247 20.31 6.16 -1.49
N LEU A 248 19.82 5.17 -0.72
CA LEU A 248 20.62 4.03 -0.23
C LEU A 248 20.68 2.85 -1.22
N GLY A 249 19.95 2.92 -2.33
CA GLY A 249 19.96 1.89 -3.38
C GLY A 249 19.01 0.72 -3.13
N TRP A 250 18.23 0.72 -2.03
CA TRP A 250 17.35 -0.41 -1.67
C TRP A 250 16.20 -0.58 -2.66
N LEU A 251 15.64 0.55 -3.10
CA LEU A 251 14.59 0.61 -4.11
C LEU A 251 15.06 0.02 -5.44
N GLN A 252 16.23 0.47 -5.94
CA GLN A 252 16.80 0.04 -7.21
C GLN A 252 17.20 -1.44 -7.18
N ALA A 253 17.79 -1.90 -6.07
CA ALA A 253 18.11 -3.32 -5.86
C ALA A 253 16.86 -4.23 -5.92
N ARG A 254 15.67 -3.67 -5.69
CA ARG A 254 14.37 -4.34 -5.79
C ARG A 254 13.61 -3.98 -7.05
N GLY A 255 14.29 -3.41 -8.05
CA GLY A 255 13.74 -3.15 -9.37
C GLY A 255 12.72 -2.00 -9.41
N PHE A 256 12.68 -1.13 -8.40
CA PHE A 256 11.95 0.12 -8.51
C PHE A 256 12.64 1.02 -9.54
N LYS A 257 11.87 1.56 -10.48
CA LYS A 257 12.33 2.52 -11.49
C LYS A 257 11.51 3.79 -11.28
N ALA A 258 12.19 4.93 -11.13
CA ALA A 258 11.60 6.24 -10.83
C ALA A 258 11.32 7.09 -12.07
#